data_AF-A0A948PVK2-F1
#
_entry.id   AF-A0A948PVK2-F1
#
_cell.length_a   1.000
_cell.length_b   1.000
_cell.length_c   1.000
_cell.angle_alpha   90.00
_cell.angle_beta   90.00
_cell.angle_gamma   90.00
#
_symmetry.space_group_name_H-M   'P 1'
#
loop_
_entity.id
_entity.type
_entity.pdbx_description
1 polymer ?
#
loop_
_entity_poly.entity_id
_entity_poly.type
_entity_poly.pdbx_seq_one_letter_code
_entity_poly.pdbx_strand_id
1 'polypeptide(L)' 'MHRKFNQIYQFKITLKGLEPLIWRQIQVPEAYSFWDLHVAIQDAMGWLGYHLHLFTMVNPLTGRKVEIGIPDHYCPTVN' A
#
# COMPACT_ATOMS: atom_id res chain seq x y z
N MET A 1 11.44 -15.45 -3.41
CA MET A 1 12.76 -14.79 -3.30
C MET A 1 12.69 -13.82 -2.13
N HIS A 2 13.36 -14.08 -1.01
CA HIS A 2 13.35 -13.16 0.13
C HIS A 2 14.31 -12.00 -0.18
N ARG A 3 13.76 -10.80 -0.45
CA ARG A 3 14.58 -9.58 -0.48
C ARG A 3 15.13 -9.38 0.94
N LYS A 4 16.44 -9.20 1.06
CA LYS A 4 17.05 -8.83 2.35
C LYS A 4 16.63 -7.40 2.71
N PHE A 5 16.31 -7.18 3.97
CA PHE A 5 16.00 -5.88 4.56
C PHE A 5 16.61 -5.83 5.96
N ASN A 6 16.96 -4.64 6.43
CA ASN A 6 17.51 -4.41 7.76
C ASN A 6 16.48 -3.76 8.70
N GLN A 7 15.51 -3.02 8.14
CA GLN A 7 14.47 -2.33 8.91
C GLN A 7 13.06 -2.87 8.64
N ILE A 8 12.21 -2.74 9.66
CA ILE A 8 10.78 -3.04 9.60
C ILE A 8 10.01 -1.74 9.87
N TYR A 9 9.04 -1.43 9.02
CA TYR A 9 8.11 -0.33 9.22
C TYR A 9 6.82 -0.83 9.84
N GLN A 10 6.34 -0.11 10.86
CA GLN A 10 5.06 -0.38 11.49
C GLN A 10 4.04 0.65 11.03
N PHE A 11 3.00 0.20 10.34
CA PHE A 11 1.90 1.05 9.87
C PHE A 11 0.65 0.84 10.70
N LYS A 12 -0.01 1.94 11.05
CA LYS A 12 -1.40 1.95 11.52
C LYS A 12 -2.30 2.29 10.34
N ILE A 13 -3.21 1.38 10.00
CA ILE A 13 -4.19 1.52 8.92
C ILE A 13 -5.54 1.82 9.56
N THR A 14 -6.23 2.86 9.10
CA THR A 14 -7.55 3.25 9.60
C THR A 14 -8.53 3.46 8.45
N LEU A 15 -9.77 2.98 8.61
CA LEU A 15 -10.86 3.37 7.72
C LEU A 15 -11.41 4.72 8.14
N LYS A 16 -11.42 5.66 7.19
CA LYS A 16 -11.95 7.01 7.41
C LYS A 16 -13.48 6.99 7.32
N GLY A 17 -14.13 7.83 8.11
CA GLY A 17 -15.59 8.07 8.03
C GLY A 17 -16.47 7.02 8.71
N LEU A 18 -15.90 6.19 9.59
CA LEU A 18 -16.64 5.15 10.32
C LEU A 18 -16.56 5.35 11.83
N GLU A 19 -17.67 5.05 12.51
CA GLU A 19 -17.75 4.92 13.97
C GLU A 19 -18.45 3.59 14.33
N PRO A 20 -17.83 2.73 15.17
CA PRO A 20 -16.52 2.88 15.80
C PRO A 20 -15.36 2.78 14.78
N LEU A 21 -14.20 3.34 15.14
CA LEU A 21 -13.00 3.34 14.29
C LEU A 21 -12.54 1.91 13.98
N ILE A 22 -12.56 1.52 12.70
CA ILE A 22 -11.98 0.26 12.23
C ILE A 22 -10.52 0.50 11.86
N TRP A 23 -9.61 -0.25 12.49
CA TRP A 23 -8.16 -0.11 12.26
C TRP A 23 -7.41 -1.44 12.35
N ARG A 24 -6.19 -1.46 11.78
CA ARG A 24 -5.22 -2.56 11.85
C ARG A 24 -3.82 -2.00 12.07
N GLN A 25 -2.95 -2.78 12.69
CA GLN A 25 -1.51 -2.49 12.74
C GLN A 25 -0.76 -3.62 12.06
N ILE A 26 0.09 -3.26 11.09
CA ILE A 26 0.91 -4.23 10.35
C ILE A 26 2.38 -3.84 10.42
N GLN A 27 3.25 -4.84 10.30
CA GLN A 27 4.68 -4.67 10.18
C GLN A 27 5.11 -5.20 8.82
N VAL A 28 5.83 -4.38 8.06
CA VAL A 28 6.32 -4.74 6.73
C VAL A 28 7.81 -4.43 6.58
N PRO A 29 8.56 -5.22 5.81
CA PRO A 29 9.93 -4.91 5.43
C PRO A 29 10.09 -3.53 4.80
N GLU A 30 11.21 -2.84 5.04
CA GLU A 30 11.52 -1.57 4.36
C GLU A 30 11.61 -1.70 2.83
N ALA A 31 11.90 -2.92 2.34
CA ALA A 31 12.05 -3.22 0.92
C ALA A 31 10.71 -3.44 0.18
N TYR A 32 9.56 -3.28 0.87
CA TYR A 32 8.25 -3.36 0.24
C TYR A 32 8.04 -2.24 -0.78
N SER A 33 7.56 -2.61 -1.96
CA SER A 33 7.00 -1.66 -2.90
C SER A 33 5.59 -1.22 -2.45
N PHE A 34 5.03 -0.21 -3.10
CA PHE A 34 3.63 0.18 -2.87
C PHE A 34 2.64 -0.92 -3.26
N TRP A 35 2.99 -1.77 -4.23
CA TRP A 35 2.21 -2.95 -4.57
C TRP A 35 2.22 -3.98 -3.44
N ASP A 36 3.39 -4.28 -2.86
CA ASP A 36 3.50 -5.20 -1.72
C ASP A 36 2.73 -4.67 -0.50
N LEU A 37 2.80 -3.35 -0.27
CA LEU A 37 2.02 -2.68 0.78
C LEU A 37 0.51 -2.76 0.52
N HIS A 38 0.07 -2.58 -0.73
CA HIS A 38 -1.33 -2.76 -1.11
C HIS A 38 -1.83 -4.17 -0.77
N VAL A 39 -1.09 -5.21 -1.15
CA VAL A 39 -1.43 -6.60 -0.85
C VAL A 39 -1.52 -6.82 0.66
N ALA A 40 -0.54 -6.33 1.44
CA ALA A 40 -0.59 -6.45 2.90
C ALA A 40 -1.78 -5.73 3.54
N ILE A 41 -2.23 -4.59 2.98
CA ILE A 41 -3.44 -3.91 3.42
C ILE A 41 -4.69 -4.74 3.10
N GLN A 42 -4.78 -5.31 1.89
CA GLN A 42 -5.90 -6.18 1.50
C GLN A 42 -6.02 -7.35 2.47
N ASP A 43 -4.92 -8.04 2.75
CA ASP A 43 -4.88 -9.18 3.67
C ASP A 43 -5.29 -8.79 5.10
N ALA A 44 -4.73 -7.71 5.64
CA ALA A 44 -5.02 -7.27 7.01
C ALA A 44 -6.47 -6.82 7.22
N MET A 45 -7.09 -6.29 6.16
CA MET A 45 -8.49 -5.85 6.17
C MET A 45 -9.46 -6.97 5.79
N GLY A 46 -8.97 -8.12 5.30
CA GLY A 46 -9.81 -9.21 4.80
C GLY A 46 -10.49 -8.88 3.47
N TRP A 47 -9.87 -8.04 2.65
CA TRP A 47 -10.36 -7.66 1.33
C TRP A 47 -9.76 -8.56 0.24
N LEU A 48 -10.45 -8.61 -0.91
CA LEU A 48 -10.17 -9.57 -1.98
C LEU A 48 -9.52 -8.97 -3.23
N GLY A 49 -9.11 -7.69 -3.20
CA GLY A 49 -8.39 -7.06 -4.30
C GLY A 49 -9.22 -6.78 -5.57
N TYR A 50 -10.55 -6.78 -5.48
CA TYR A 50 -11.43 -6.62 -6.67
C TYR A 50 -11.53 -5.21 -7.25
N HIS A 51 -11.05 -4.20 -6.52
CA HIS A 51 -11.18 -2.80 -6.92
C HIS A 51 -9.82 -2.17 -7.18
N LEU A 52 -9.80 -1.23 -8.14
CA LEU A 52 -8.63 -0.37 -8.37
C LEU A 52 -8.28 0.41 -7.10
N HIS A 53 -6.99 0.70 -6.94
CA HIS A 53 -6.48 1.44 -5.79
C HIS A 53 -5.42 2.45 -6.21
N LEU A 54 -5.19 3.42 -5.35
CA LEU A 54 -4.17 4.44 -5.52
C LEU A 54 -3.68 4.92 -4.14
N PHE A 55 -2.37 5.14 -4.02
CA PHE A 55 -1.76 5.86 -2.91
C PHE A 55 -1.50 7.30 -3.31
N THR A 56 -1.74 8.21 -2.37
CA THR A 56 -1.45 9.63 -2.54
C THR A 56 -0.55 10.09 -1.41
N MET A 57 0.58 10.72 -1.74
CA MET A 57 1.50 11.25 -0.73
C MET A 57 2.32 12.42 -1.26
N VAL A 58 3.05 13.09 -0.37
CA VAL A 58 4.04 14.11 -0.75
C VAL A 58 5.39 13.41 -0.95
N ASN A 59 5.99 13.61 -2.11
CA ASN A 59 7.33 13.12 -2.38
C ASN A 59 8.34 13.90 -1.53
N PRO A 60 9.14 13.25 -0.68
CA PRO A 60 10.02 13.93 0.27
C PRO A 60 11.17 14.69 -0.41
N LEU A 61 11.56 14.33 -1.63
CA LEU A 61 12.66 14.97 -2.36
C LEU A 61 12.20 16.22 -3.13
N THR A 62 10.95 16.23 -3.60
CA THR A 62 10.43 17.32 -4.46
C THR A 62 9.39 18.20 -3.78
N GLY A 63 8.81 17.75 -2.65
CA GLY A 63 7.70 18.40 -1.98
C GLY A 63 6.38 18.37 -2.75
N ARG A 64 6.33 17.68 -3.90
CA ARG A 64 5.13 17.61 -4.74
C ARG A 64 4.25 16.42 -4.36
N LYS A 65 2.95 16.59 -4.53
CA LYS A 65 1.98 15.50 -4.42
C LYS A 65 2.21 14.51 -5.56
N VAL A 66 2.26 13.23 -5.22
CA VAL A 66 2.40 12.11 -6.16
C VAL A 66 1.30 11.09 -5.93
N GLU A 67 1.01 10.34 -6.98
CA GLU A 67 0.00 9.30 -7.05
C GLU A 67 0.69 8.00 -7.51
N ILE A 68 0.49 6.92 -6.75
CA ILE A 68 1.15 5.63 -6.99
C ILE A 68 0.07 4.55 -7.03
N GLY A 69 -0.13 3.93 -8.19
CA GLY A 69 -1.17 2.93 -8.42
C GLY A 69 -0.60 1.57 -8.77
N ILE A 70 -1.31 0.89 -9.67
CA ILE A 70 -0.96 -0.43 -10.18
C ILE A 70 0.33 -0.31 -11.03
N PRO A 71 1.34 -1.18 -10.82
CA PRO A 71 2.53 -1.19 -11.66
C PRO A 71 2.20 -1.51 -13.13
N ASP A 72 2.92 -0.90 -14.06
CA ASP A 72 2.67 -1.02 -15.51
C ASP A 72 2.57 -2.47 -16.02
N HIS A 73 3.34 -3.40 -15.45
CA HIS A 73 3.33 -4.82 -15.84
C HIS A 73 2.08 -5.60 -15.38
N TYR A 74 1.23 -5.00 -14.54
CA TYR A 74 -0.09 -5.52 -14.18
C TYR A 74 -1.22 -4.76 -14.89
N CYS A 75 -0.89 -3.73 -15.67
CA CYS A 75 -1.84 -3.12 -16.58
C CYS A 75 -2.03 -4.09 -17.75
N PRO A 76 -3.24 -4.64 -17.98
CA PRO A 76 -3.48 -5.38 -19.22
C PRO A 76 -3.23 -4.39 -20.35
N THR A 77 -2.21 -4.65 -21.16
CA THR A 77 -1.95 -3.85 -22.35
C THR A 77 -3.25 -3.77 -23.12
N VAL A 78 -3.73 -2.55 -23.33
CA VAL A 78 -4.77 -2.28 -24.31
C VAL A 78 -4.31 -2.92 -25.62
N ASN A 79 -5.10 -3.86 -26.13
CA ASN A 79 -4.96 -4.32 -27.52
C ASN A 79 -5.20 -3.13 -28.46
#